data_AF-A0A2H0UCZ0-F1
#
_entry.id   AF-A0A2H0UCZ0-F1
#
_cell.length_a   1.000
_cell.length_b   1.000
_cell.length_c   1.000
_cell.angle_alpha   90.00
_cell.angle_beta   90.00
_cell.angle_gamma   90.00
#
_symmetry.space_group_name_H-M   'P 1'
#
loop_
_entity.id
_entity.type
_entity.pdbx_description
1 polymer ?
#
loop_
_entity_poly.entity_id
_entity_poly.type
_entity_poly.pdbx_seq_one_letter_code
_entity_poly.pdbx_strand_id
1 'polypeptide(L)'
;MSEQISNIEKKRHTLAHLLAAAVLKDYPHALLTIGPAIENGFYYDIDFSAGAAPGDDDLKSIQKNMKKLLSSWKEFTHKEVSAADAREVFAGNDFKIELINELEEKGETITLYTVGDFTDLCRGGHSETPATDIDADAFKLTSIAGAYWRGSEKNPMLTRIYGVAFDTKEELAAYETQLEEAKKRDHKKLGGELGLFTISPLIGAGLPLLQPKGALIRREIEEYLWDLHKDKEYDRVWTPHIAREALYETSGHAAKFGDELFRVKGKEDEFILKPMNCPHHMQIFADNQFSYRDMPIRYFEPATVYRDEKSGQLGGLTRVRAITQDDGHLFCRVEQITEEVSTIVGIIREFYATMGMLEGYHVQLSVRDGEDKYLGSDAVWERAEKALDDAAKANNLNYTRVEGEAAFYGPKLDFMFTDAIGREWQLATIQCDFNLPERFNLSFINEKGEKEQPVVIHRAISGSLERFMGVMIEHFAGNFPLWLSPEQITIIPVSDAHNEYAQQVYDGLKAVGIRVSFDDSKESMGKKIRNAKKGKLPYFAVIGDKEVENKTVTLESRNGESKEMTTSELGNHLLTEIEMKALPK
;
A
#
# COMPACT_ATOMS: atom_id res chain seq x y z
N MET A 1 -14.38 14.32 -20.92
CA MET A 1 -15.61 13.48 -20.91
C MET A 1 -16.10 13.47 -19.47
N SER A 2 -17.34 13.88 -19.19
CA SER A 2 -17.89 13.76 -17.83
C SER A 2 -17.94 12.28 -17.48
N GLU A 3 -17.19 11.85 -16.47
CA GLU A 3 -17.29 10.50 -15.91
C GLU A 3 -18.78 10.22 -15.63
N GLN A 4 -19.31 9.14 -16.19
CA GLN A 4 -20.66 8.70 -15.85
C GLN A 4 -20.63 8.26 -14.38
N ILE A 5 -21.18 9.09 -13.49
CA ILE A 5 -21.37 8.76 -12.08
C ILE A 5 -22.11 7.42 -12.01
N SER A 6 -21.49 6.44 -11.37
CA SER A 6 -22.04 5.10 -11.22
C SER A 6 -23.33 5.13 -10.39
N ASN A 7 -24.22 4.15 -10.58
CA ASN A 7 -25.47 4.11 -9.81
C ASN A 7 -25.23 4.02 -8.31
N ILE A 8 -24.17 3.34 -7.87
CA ILE A 8 -23.85 3.22 -6.44
C ILE A 8 -23.33 4.54 -5.85
N GLU A 9 -22.55 5.31 -6.61
CA GLU A 9 -22.13 6.66 -6.18
C GLU A 9 -23.33 7.58 -6.01
N LYS A 10 -24.33 7.49 -6.89
CA LYS A 10 -25.58 8.23 -6.74
C LYS A 10 -26.33 7.89 -5.45
N LYS A 11 -26.43 6.59 -5.13
CA LYS A 11 -27.04 6.11 -3.88
C LYS A 11 -26.28 6.59 -2.65
N ARG A 12 -24.94 6.51 -2.67
CA ARG A 12 -24.08 6.99 -1.58
C ARG A 12 -24.21 8.49 -1.37
N HIS A 13 -24.26 9.27 -2.45
CA HIS A 13 -24.45 10.70 -2.35
C HIS A 13 -25.84 11.08 -1.81
N THR A 14 -26.90 10.38 -2.26
CA THR A 14 -28.23 10.49 -1.66
C THR A 14 -28.23 10.13 -0.17
N LEU A 15 -27.48 9.12 0.26
CA LEU A 15 -27.36 8.75 1.67
C LEU A 15 -26.60 9.79 2.51
N ALA A 16 -25.66 10.53 1.92
CA ALA A 16 -25.05 11.69 2.57
C ALA A 16 -26.11 12.76 2.88
N HIS A 17 -26.97 13.08 1.92
CA HIS A 17 -28.10 14.00 2.14
C HIS A 17 -29.09 13.46 3.18
N LEU A 18 -29.36 12.14 3.16
CA LEU A 18 -30.24 11.51 4.14
C LEU A 18 -29.68 11.61 5.56
N LEU A 19 -28.35 11.46 5.71
CA LEU A 19 -27.65 11.68 6.96
C LEU A 19 -27.79 13.13 7.43
N ALA A 20 -27.55 14.11 6.56
CA ALA A 20 -27.73 15.51 6.87
C ALA A 20 -29.16 15.85 7.32
N ALA A 21 -30.17 15.34 6.62
CA ALA A 21 -31.57 15.51 6.97
C ALA A 21 -31.92 14.88 8.33
N ALA A 22 -31.38 13.69 8.62
CA ALA A 22 -31.56 13.02 9.90
C ALA A 22 -30.89 13.80 11.04
N VAL A 23 -29.68 14.32 10.81
CA VAL A 23 -28.95 15.14 11.78
C VAL A 23 -29.71 16.43 12.09
N LEU A 24 -30.19 17.17 11.09
CA LEU A 24 -30.95 18.40 11.32
C LEU A 24 -32.24 18.17 12.13
N LYS A 25 -32.84 16.97 12.01
CA LYS A 25 -34.00 16.59 12.80
C LYS A 25 -33.68 16.40 14.28
N ASP A 26 -32.51 15.80 14.57
CA ASP A 26 -32.07 15.50 15.93
C ASP A 26 -31.32 16.69 16.57
N TYR A 27 -30.66 17.51 15.75
CA TYR A 27 -29.83 18.66 16.11
C TYR A 27 -30.17 19.88 15.22
N PRO A 28 -31.28 20.59 15.49
CA PRO A 28 -31.74 21.70 14.64
C PRO A 28 -30.79 22.89 14.57
N HIS A 29 -29.85 23.01 15.52
CA HIS A 29 -28.82 24.05 15.55
C HIS A 29 -27.59 23.73 14.69
N ALA A 30 -27.50 22.53 14.13
CA ALA A 30 -26.33 22.10 13.35
C ALA A 30 -26.26 22.84 12.01
N LEU A 31 -25.05 23.22 11.59
CA LEU A 31 -24.81 23.85 10.30
C LEU A 31 -24.14 22.85 9.34
N LEU A 32 -24.85 22.53 8.26
CA LEU A 32 -24.38 21.59 7.25
C LEU A 32 -23.31 22.23 6.36
N THR A 33 -22.26 21.48 6.04
CA THR A 33 -21.17 21.95 5.16
C THR A 33 -21.10 21.12 3.87
N ILE A 34 -20.25 20.08 3.82
CA ILE A 34 -19.97 19.24 2.64
C ILE A 34 -20.18 17.77 3.00
N GLY A 35 -20.85 17.02 2.13
CA GLY A 35 -21.04 15.57 2.28
C GLY A 35 -20.96 14.80 0.96
N PRO A 36 -19.76 14.36 0.55
CA PRO A 36 -19.57 13.65 -0.70
C PRO A 36 -19.81 12.14 -0.53
N ALA A 37 -20.07 11.47 -1.67
CA ALA A 37 -19.85 10.03 -1.77
C ALA A 37 -18.35 9.72 -1.76
N ILE A 38 -17.98 8.56 -1.23
CA ILE A 38 -16.63 8.01 -1.24
C ILE A 38 -16.67 6.55 -1.69
N GLU A 39 -15.51 5.96 -1.99
CA GLU A 39 -15.36 4.63 -2.60
C GLU A 39 -16.22 3.51 -1.99
N ASN A 40 -16.42 3.49 -0.67
CA ASN A 40 -17.21 2.47 0.03
C ASN A 40 -18.43 3.04 0.80
N GLY A 41 -18.75 4.31 0.60
CA GLY A 41 -19.73 4.97 1.46
C GLY A 41 -19.89 6.46 1.22
N PHE A 42 -20.04 7.20 2.31
CA PHE A 42 -20.25 8.64 2.33
C PHE A 42 -19.81 9.21 3.67
N TYR A 43 -19.61 10.52 3.72
CA TYR A 43 -19.54 11.24 4.99
C TYR A 43 -20.28 12.57 4.90
N TYR A 44 -20.49 13.21 6.04
CA TYR A 44 -20.95 14.60 6.08
C TYR A 44 -20.20 15.37 7.17
N ASP A 45 -19.64 16.53 6.81
CA ASP A 45 -19.02 17.48 7.73
C ASP A 45 -20.06 18.48 8.24
N ILE A 46 -20.18 18.58 9.55
CA ILE A 46 -21.26 19.33 10.20
C ILE A 46 -20.69 20.12 11.36
N ASP A 47 -21.03 21.40 11.44
CA ASP A 47 -20.72 22.20 12.61
C ASP A 47 -21.83 22.07 13.66
N PHE A 48 -21.42 21.74 14.88
CA PHE A 48 -22.28 21.65 16.06
C PHE A 48 -21.93 22.71 17.11
N SER A 49 -21.06 23.68 16.80
CA SER A 49 -20.53 24.67 17.75
C SER A 49 -21.60 25.44 18.53
N ALA A 50 -22.81 25.58 17.97
CA ALA A 50 -23.95 26.24 18.59
C ALA A 50 -24.67 25.39 19.67
N GLY A 51 -24.29 24.13 19.92
CA GLY A 51 -24.98 23.27 20.87
C GLY A 51 -24.32 21.92 21.12
N ALA A 52 -25.14 20.92 21.47
CA ALA A 52 -24.65 19.55 21.67
C ALA A 52 -24.24 18.90 20.33
N ALA A 53 -23.17 18.11 20.36
CA ALA A 53 -22.70 17.30 19.24
C ALA A 53 -22.95 15.80 19.52
N PRO A 54 -23.21 14.97 18.49
CA PRO A 54 -23.36 13.54 18.66
C PRO A 54 -22.06 12.85 19.05
N GLY A 55 -22.16 11.81 19.87
CA GLY A 55 -21.10 10.81 20.10
C GLY A 55 -21.36 9.51 19.34
N ASP A 56 -20.42 8.55 19.43
CA ASP A 56 -20.54 7.25 18.75
C ASP A 56 -21.81 6.47 19.16
N ASP A 57 -22.29 6.65 20.38
CA ASP A 57 -23.52 6.02 20.88
C ASP A 57 -24.79 6.58 20.20
N ASP A 58 -24.75 7.81 19.70
CA ASP A 58 -25.87 8.47 19.02
C ASP A 58 -26.06 7.98 17.58
N LEU A 59 -25.02 7.38 16.97
CA LEU A 59 -25.05 6.89 15.59
C LEU A 59 -26.21 5.90 15.34
N LYS A 60 -26.53 5.06 16.32
CA LYS A 60 -27.67 4.13 16.22
C LYS A 60 -29.01 4.85 16.13
N SER A 61 -29.16 5.97 16.84
CA SER A 61 -30.37 6.79 16.81
C SER A 61 -30.49 7.53 15.48
N ILE A 62 -29.41 8.17 15.03
CA ILE A 62 -29.35 8.89 13.76
C ILE A 62 -29.64 7.95 12.60
N GLN A 63 -29.01 6.76 12.55
CA GLN A 63 -29.27 5.77 11.51
C GLN A 63 -30.73 5.29 11.51
N LYS A 64 -31.34 5.11 12.69
CA LYS A 64 -32.76 4.75 12.78
C LYS A 64 -33.64 5.86 12.18
N ASN A 65 -33.28 7.13 12.37
CA ASN A 65 -33.99 8.25 11.78
C ASN A 65 -33.76 8.36 10.27
N MET A 66 -32.54 8.08 9.77
CA MET A 66 -32.29 7.94 8.34
C MET A 66 -33.21 6.90 7.70
N LYS A 67 -33.31 5.69 8.27
CA LYS A 67 -34.21 4.64 7.76
C LYS A 67 -35.68 5.07 7.73
N LYS A 68 -36.13 5.82 8.74
CA LYS A 68 -37.51 6.36 8.76
C LYS A 68 -37.73 7.38 7.65
N LEU A 69 -36.78 8.31 7.46
CA LEU A 69 -36.86 9.36 6.45
C LEU A 69 -36.79 8.79 5.03
N LEU A 70 -35.98 7.75 4.81
CA LEU A 70 -35.83 7.13 3.49
C LEU A 70 -37.17 6.69 2.90
N SER A 71 -38.08 6.18 3.73
CA SER A 71 -39.40 5.72 3.27
C SER A 71 -40.29 6.83 2.69
N SER A 72 -40.01 8.11 3.00
CA SER A 72 -40.72 9.26 2.41
C SER A 72 -40.00 9.92 1.24
N TRP A 73 -38.75 9.53 0.94
CA TRP A 73 -37.92 10.14 -0.10
C TRP A 73 -38.22 9.56 -1.49
N LYS A 74 -39.33 10.01 -2.08
CA LYS A 74 -39.84 9.47 -3.35
C LYS A 74 -39.05 9.93 -4.57
N GLU A 75 -38.79 11.23 -4.69
CA GLU A 75 -38.16 11.84 -5.85
C GLU A 75 -37.43 13.12 -5.41
N PHE A 76 -36.27 13.38 -6.02
CA PHE A 76 -35.57 14.66 -5.88
C PHE A 76 -36.09 15.65 -6.91
N THR A 77 -36.38 16.86 -6.45
CA THR A 77 -36.59 18.01 -7.33
C THR A 77 -35.36 18.90 -7.28
N HIS A 78 -35.04 19.56 -8.40
CA HIS A 78 -33.94 20.52 -8.43
C HIS A 78 -34.39 21.84 -9.06
N LYS A 79 -33.75 22.92 -8.61
CA LYS A 79 -33.99 24.26 -9.15
C LYS A 79 -32.65 24.99 -9.28
N GLU A 80 -32.41 25.56 -10.46
CA GLU A 80 -31.36 26.57 -10.66
C GLU A 80 -31.81 27.89 -10.03
N VAL A 81 -30.95 28.49 -9.22
CA VAL A 81 -31.24 29.71 -8.48
C VAL A 81 -30.13 30.72 -8.66
N SER A 82 -30.43 32.01 -8.47
CA SER A 82 -29.39 33.03 -8.41
C SER A 82 -28.57 32.89 -7.12
N ALA A 83 -27.35 33.41 -7.13
CA ALA A 83 -26.54 33.47 -5.90
C ALA A 83 -27.24 34.28 -4.79
N ALA A 84 -28.02 35.30 -5.15
CA ALA A 84 -28.81 36.08 -4.19
C ALA A 84 -29.89 35.22 -3.52
N ASP A 85 -30.68 34.47 -4.32
CA ASP A 85 -31.73 33.58 -3.78
C ASP A 85 -31.13 32.46 -2.92
N ALA A 86 -30.00 31.88 -3.34
CA ALA A 86 -29.32 30.83 -2.58
C ALA A 86 -28.83 31.35 -1.22
N ARG A 87 -28.30 32.58 -1.16
CA ARG A 87 -27.88 33.22 0.10
C ARG A 87 -29.04 33.47 1.05
N GLU A 88 -30.23 33.77 0.51
CA GLU A 88 -31.44 33.92 1.32
C GLU A 88 -31.86 32.58 1.94
N VAL A 89 -31.84 31.50 1.15
CA VAL A 89 -32.19 30.14 1.63
C VAL A 89 -31.25 29.67 2.74
N PHE A 90 -29.94 29.92 2.62
CA PHE A 90 -28.93 29.50 3.59
C PHE A 90 -28.48 30.62 4.54
N ALA A 91 -29.33 31.62 4.77
CA ALA A 91 -29.05 32.70 5.70
C ALA A 91 -28.74 32.13 7.11
N GLY A 92 -27.58 32.47 7.66
CA GLY A 92 -27.11 31.96 8.95
C GLY A 92 -26.24 30.70 8.89
N ASN A 93 -25.92 30.19 7.70
CA ASN A 93 -24.93 29.13 7.51
C ASN A 93 -23.72 29.67 6.71
N ASP A 94 -22.72 30.20 7.42
CA ASP A 94 -21.54 30.83 6.82
C ASP A 94 -20.78 29.90 5.86
N PHE A 95 -20.77 28.59 6.11
CA PHE A 95 -20.12 27.62 5.22
C PHE A 95 -20.82 27.51 3.86
N LYS A 96 -22.15 27.51 3.85
CA LYS A 96 -22.93 27.49 2.59
C LYS A 96 -22.81 28.82 1.85
N ILE A 97 -22.76 29.94 2.57
CA ILE A 97 -22.52 31.26 1.97
C ILE A 97 -21.14 31.32 1.30
N GLU A 98 -20.09 30.81 1.95
CA GLU A 98 -18.76 30.69 1.35
C GLU A 98 -18.78 29.86 0.07
N LEU A 99 -19.42 28.68 0.08
CA LEU A 99 -19.57 27.84 -1.11
C LEU A 99 -20.31 28.54 -2.25
N ILE A 100 -21.38 29.28 -1.95
CA ILE A 100 -22.13 30.05 -2.96
C ILE A 100 -21.25 31.12 -3.59
N ASN A 101 -20.46 31.84 -2.80
CA ASN A 101 -19.55 32.86 -3.31
C ASN A 101 -18.51 32.25 -4.26
N GLU A 102 -17.93 31.10 -3.91
CA GLU A 102 -16.98 30.41 -4.79
C GLU A 102 -17.61 29.95 -6.11
N LEU A 103 -18.85 29.45 -6.07
CA LEU A 103 -19.58 29.05 -7.28
C LEU A 103 -19.85 30.27 -8.18
N GLU A 104 -20.26 31.40 -7.58
CA GLU A 104 -20.50 32.66 -8.31
C GLU A 104 -19.20 33.19 -8.93
N GLU A 105 -18.09 33.19 -8.20
CA GLU A 105 -16.77 33.63 -8.71
C GLU A 105 -16.28 32.77 -9.88
N LYS A 106 -16.55 31.47 -9.85
CA LYS A 106 -16.22 30.54 -10.93
C LYS A 106 -17.20 30.58 -12.10
N GLY A 107 -18.32 31.30 -11.97
CA GLY A 107 -19.40 31.34 -12.96
C GLY A 107 -20.12 30.00 -13.12
N GLU A 108 -20.14 29.18 -12.07
CA GLU A 108 -20.81 27.88 -12.07
C GLU A 108 -22.30 28.01 -11.72
N THR A 109 -23.14 27.16 -12.31
CA THR A 109 -24.58 27.13 -12.01
C THR A 109 -24.82 26.72 -10.55
N ILE A 110 -25.66 27.48 -9.85
CA ILE A 110 -26.05 27.20 -8.46
C ILE A 110 -27.39 26.46 -8.47
N THR A 111 -27.37 25.23 -7.97
CA THR A 111 -28.55 24.35 -7.90
C THR A 111 -28.89 23.97 -6.48
N LEU A 112 -30.19 23.98 -6.17
CA LEU A 112 -30.74 23.46 -4.93
C LEU A 112 -31.47 22.15 -5.21
N TYR A 113 -31.15 21.12 -4.43
CA TYR A 113 -31.81 19.82 -4.49
C TYR A 113 -32.70 19.64 -3.27
N THR A 114 -33.98 19.32 -3.52
CA THR A 114 -35.00 19.16 -2.49
C THR A 114 -35.62 17.76 -2.56
N VAL A 115 -35.72 17.11 -1.40
CA VAL A 115 -36.40 15.82 -1.23
C VAL A 115 -37.16 15.81 0.10
N GLY A 116 -38.47 15.55 0.03
CA GLY A 116 -39.34 15.76 1.19
C GLY A 116 -39.23 17.20 1.70
N ASP A 117 -38.92 17.36 2.99
CA ASP A 117 -38.74 18.67 3.63
C ASP A 117 -37.27 19.14 3.66
N PHE A 118 -36.34 18.36 3.10
CA PHE A 118 -34.91 18.66 3.11
C PHE A 118 -34.49 19.34 1.81
N THR A 119 -33.76 20.46 1.91
CA THR A 119 -33.18 21.19 0.77
C THR A 119 -31.71 21.47 1.04
N ASP A 120 -30.85 21.22 0.05
CA ASP A 120 -29.41 21.45 0.16
C ASP A 120 -28.78 22.00 -1.13
N LEU A 121 -27.65 22.69 -0.97
CA LEU A 121 -26.81 23.19 -2.05
C LEU A 121 -25.98 22.03 -2.60
N CYS A 122 -26.29 21.58 -3.83
CA CYS A 122 -25.67 20.41 -4.43
C CYS A 122 -25.68 20.50 -5.96
N ARG A 123 -24.69 19.90 -6.62
CA ARG A 123 -24.57 19.83 -8.10
C ARG A 123 -25.32 18.64 -8.72
N GLY A 124 -25.91 17.77 -7.91
CA GLY A 124 -26.67 16.60 -8.37
C GLY A 124 -25.90 15.29 -8.33
N GLY A 125 -26.36 14.30 -9.10
CA GLY A 125 -25.86 12.93 -9.00
C GLY A 125 -26.53 12.14 -7.87
N HIS A 126 -27.85 12.28 -7.71
CA HIS A 126 -28.65 11.54 -6.74
C HIS A 126 -29.38 10.34 -7.37
N SER A 127 -29.80 9.39 -6.53
CA SER A 127 -30.74 8.35 -6.93
C SER A 127 -32.07 8.96 -7.33
N GLU A 128 -32.68 8.46 -8.41
CA GLU A 128 -33.93 9.01 -8.97
C GLU A 128 -35.12 8.78 -8.03
N THR A 129 -35.21 7.57 -7.47
CA THR A 129 -36.27 7.16 -6.56
C THR A 129 -35.71 6.56 -5.27
N PRO A 130 -35.17 7.39 -4.35
CA PRO A 130 -34.41 6.91 -3.20
C PRO A 130 -35.09 5.82 -2.37
N ALA A 131 -36.38 5.97 -2.07
CA ALA A 131 -37.15 5.01 -1.28
C ALA A 131 -37.24 3.61 -1.92
N THR A 132 -37.08 3.51 -3.24
CA THR A 132 -37.16 2.25 -4.01
C THR A 132 -35.77 1.76 -4.40
N ASP A 133 -34.86 2.67 -4.73
CA ASP A 133 -33.51 2.35 -5.20
C ASP A 133 -32.54 1.94 -4.08
N ILE A 134 -32.78 2.41 -2.86
CA ILE A 134 -31.89 2.21 -1.71
C ILE A 134 -32.55 1.25 -0.72
N ASP A 135 -31.91 0.10 -0.51
CA ASP A 135 -32.30 -0.82 0.56
C ASP A 135 -31.92 -0.23 1.93
N ALA A 136 -32.92 -0.10 2.81
CA ALA A 136 -32.76 0.41 4.17
C ALA A 136 -31.81 -0.44 5.04
N ASP A 137 -31.55 -1.68 4.64
CA ASP A 137 -30.62 -2.60 5.31
C ASP A 137 -29.24 -2.69 4.63
N ALA A 138 -29.00 -1.95 3.54
CA ALA A 138 -27.73 -1.94 2.81
C ALA A 138 -26.80 -0.76 3.15
N PHE A 139 -27.08 -0.01 4.22
CA PHE A 139 -26.19 1.04 4.73
C PHE A 139 -26.06 1.07 6.26
N LYS A 140 -24.93 1.61 6.73
CA LYS A 140 -24.61 1.72 8.16
C LYS A 140 -23.73 2.93 8.47
N LEU A 141 -24.02 3.64 9.55
CA LEU A 141 -23.12 4.65 10.11
C LEU A 141 -21.99 3.98 10.90
N THR A 142 -20.75 4.42 10.67
CA THR A 142 -19.56 3.68 11.15
C THR A 142 -18.79 4.40 12.26
N SER A 143 -18.54 5.70 12.13
CA SER A 143 -17.70 6.44 13.09
C SER A 143 -17.90 7.95 13.00
N ILE A 144 -17.49 8.65 14.06
CA ILE A 144 -17.37 10.10 14.12
C ILE A 144 -15.89 10.50 14.18
N ALA A 145 -15.50 11.51 13.40
CA ALA A 145 -14.14 12.07 13.40
C ALA A 145 -14.16 13.60 13.40
N GLY A 146 -13.05 14.23 13.75
CA GLY A 146 -12.84 15.66 13.54
C GLY A 146 -12.31 15.95 12.15
N ALA A 147 -12.82 16.98 11.48
CA ALA A 147 -12.29 17.48 10.21
C ALA A 147 -12.17 19.00 10.28
N TYR A 148 -11.14 19.58 9.66
CA TYR A 148 -11.06 21.04 9.54
C TYR A 148 -11.69 21.52 8.24
N TRP A 149 -12.42 22.63 8.30
CA TRP A 149 -12.96 23.26 7.10
C TRP A 149 -11.85 23.52 6.07
N ARG A 150 -12.05 23.11 4.81
CA ARG A 150 -11.05 23.13 3.72
C ARG A 150 -9.72 22.43 4.04
N GLY A 151 -9.69 21.51 5.01
CA GLY A 151 -8.50 20.76 5.38
C GLY A 151 -7.38 21.59 6.02
N SER A 152 -7.70 22.79 6.52
CA SER A 152 -6.73 23.70 7.14
C SER A 152 -6.97 23.81 8.65
N GLU A 153 -5.97 23.47 9.47
CA GLU A 153 -6.02 23.58 10.94
C GLU A 153 -6.28 25.01 11.45
N LYS A 154 -6.15 26.02 10.58
CA LYS A 154 -6.48 27.42 10.89
C LYS A 154 -7.97 27.71 10.87
N ASN A 155 -8.77 26.79 10.32
CA ASN A 155 -10.20 26.96 10.13
C ASN A 155 -10.99 26.23 11.24
N PRO A 156 -12.31 26.47 11.37
CA PRO A 156 -13.13 25.79 12.35
C PRO A 156 -13.06 24.26 12.24
N MET A 157 -13.04 23.60 13.40
CA MET A 157 -13.14 22.14 13.49
C MET A 157 -14.61 21.74 13.37
N LEU A 158 -14.88 20.80 12.46
CA LEU A 158 -16.16 20.22 12.15
C LEU A 158 -16.23 18.78 12.64
N THR A 159 -17.45 18.30 12.86
CA THR A 159 -17.72 16.89 13.16
C THR A 159 -18.07 16.18 11.86
N ARG A 160 -17.23 15.21 11.48
CA ARG A 160 -17.43 14.32 10.33
C ARG A 160 -18.11 13.04 10.78
N ILE A 161 -19.26 12.73 10.20
CA ILE A 161 -19.96 11.45 10.43
C ILE A 161 -19.80 10.57 9.18
N TYR A 162 -19.24 9.38 9.35
CA TYR A 162 -19.03 8.40 8.27
C TYR A 162 -20.16 7.37 8.19
N GLY A 163 -20.48 6.97 6.96
CA GLY A 163 -21.35 5.84 6.65
C GLY A 163 -20.84 5.02 5.48
N VAL A 164 -21.23 3.75 5.44
CA VAL A 164 -20.94 2.81 4.35
C VAL A 164 -22.25 2.38 3.70
N ALA A 165 -22.21 2.14 2.39
CA ALA A 165 -23.41 1.76 1.64
C ALA A 165 -23.10 0.94 0.39
N PHE A 166 -23.97 -0.04 0.18
CA PHE A 166 -23.90 -1.05 -0.87
C PHE A 166 -25.26 -1.22 -1.55
N ASP A 167 -25.32 -1.97 -2.65
CA ASP A 167 -26.59 -2.20 -3.36
C ASP A 167 -27.47 -3.21 -2.62
N THR A 168 -26.85 -4.12 -1.86
CA THR A 168 -27.55 -5.18 -1.12
C THR A 168 -27.09 -5.29 0.33
N LYS A 169 -27.95 -5.87 1.18
CA LYS A 169 -27.61 -6.22 2.55
C LYS A 169 -26.48 -7.24 2.63
N GLU A 170 -26.42 -8.18 1.68
CA GLU A 170 -25.39 -9.19 1.58
C GLU A 170 -24.01 -8.59 1.32
N GLU A 171 -23.92 -7.59 0.44
CA GLU A 171 -22.68 -6.84 0.19
C GLU A 171 -22.23 -6.06 1.42
N LEU A 172 -23.15 -5.41 2.14
CA LEU A 172 -22.83 -4.74 3.40
C LEU A 172 -22.27 -5.73 4.41
N ALA A 173 -22.89 -6.91 4.58
CA ALA A 173 -22.43 -7.93 5.50
C ALA A 173 -21.04 -8.50 5.09
N ALA A 174 -20.80 -8.66 3.78
CA ALA A 174 -19.50 -9.07 3.26
C ALA A 174 -18.42 -8.03 3.57
N TYR A 175 -18.71 -6.74 3.36
CA TYR A 175 -17.79 -5.65 3.68
C TYR A 175 -17.53 -5.53 5.19
N GLU A 176 -18.54 -5.70 6.03
CA GLU A 176 -18.36 -5.73 7.50
C GLU A 176 -17.46 -6.90 7.93
N THR A 177 -17.65 -8.07 7.32
CA THR A 177 -16.79 -9.24 7.56
C THR A 177 -15.35 -8.96 7.14
N GLN A 178 -15.16 -8.32 5.98
CA GLN A 178 -13.85 -7.90 5.48
C GLN A 178 -13.16 -6.90 6.41
N LEU A 179 -13.89 -5.92 6.97
CA LEU A 179 -13.35 -4.97 7.95
C LEU A 179 -12.92 -5.65 9.25
N GLU A 180 -13.68 -6.62 9.75
CA GLU A 180 -13.31 -7.37 10.95
C GLU A 180 -12.08 -8.27 10.70
N GLU A 181 -11.99 -8.88 9.53
CA GLU A 181 -10.78 -9.61 9.12
C GLU A 181 -9.57 -8.67 8.97
N ALA A 182 -9.77 -7.46 8.40
CA ALA A 182 -8.73 -6.45 8.29
C ALA A 182 -8.17 -6.05 9.66
N LYS A 183 -9.04 -5.81 10.65
CA LYS A 183 -8.62 -5.49 12.04
C LYS A 183 -7.82 -6.62 12.70
N LYS A 184 -8.16 -7.89 12.43
CA LYS A 184 -7.40 -9.03 12.94
C LYS A 184 -6.04 -9.16 12.28
N ARG A 185 -5.93 -8.73 11.03
CA ARG A 185 -4.73 -8.83 10.20
C ARG A 185 -3.79 -7.65 10.33
N ASP A 186 -4.23 -6.53 10.90
CA ASP A 186 -3.45 -5.29 11.05
C ASP A 186 -2.00 -5.58 11.48
N HIS A 187 -1.05 -5.21 10.63
CA HIS A 187 0.36 -5.49 10.83
C HIS A 187 0.94 -4.82 12.07
N LYS A 188 0.36 -3.71 12.57
CA LYS A 188 0.78 -3.09 13.83
C LYS A 188 0.45 -3.98 15.02
N LYS A 189 -0.71 -4.65 14.97
CA LYS A 189 -1.14 -5.59 16.01
C LYS A 189 -0.32 -6.87 15.92
N LEU A 190 -0.32 -7.52 14.74
CA LEU A 190 0.39 -8.79 14.54
C LEU A 190 1.91 -8.62 14.68
N GLY A 191 2.47 -7.51 14.20
CA GLY A 191 3.89 -7.20 14.33
C GLY A 191 4.33 -7.09 15.79
N GLY A 192 3.49 -6.51 16.66
CA GLY A 192 3.73 -6.49 18.10
C GLY A 192 3.57 -7.87 18.75
N GLU A 193 2.48 -8.59 18.44
CA GLU A 193 2.18 -9.92 19.00
C GLU A 193 3.23 -10.98 18.64
N LEU A 194 3.78 -10.89 17.43
CA LEU A 194 4.79 -11.84 16.91
C LEU A 194 6.23 -11.37 17.14
N GLY A 195 6.44 -10.18 17.71
CA GLY A 195 7.77 -9.62 17.96
C GLY A 195 8.55 -9.35 16.67
N LEU A 196 7.90 -8.81 15.64
CA LEU A 196 8.51 -8.51 14.34
C LEU A 196 9.15 -7.12 14.31
N PHE A 197 8.47 -6.11 14.85
CA PHE A 197 8.97 -4.74 14.88
C PHE A 197 8.41 -3.96 16.07
N THR A 198 8.95 -2.78 16.32
CA THR A 198 8.41 -1.82 17.30
C THR A 198 8.60 -0.39 16.80
N ILE A 199 7.77 0.52 17.27
CA ILE A 199 7.88 1.95 16.98
C ILE A 199 8.13 2.65 18.32
N SER A 200 9.30 3.26 18.45
CA SER A 200 9.72 3.94 19.67
C SER A 200 9.48 5.44 19.57
N PRO A 201 8.72 6.05 20.50
CA PRO A 201 8.55 7.51 20.56
C PRO A 201 9.89 8.26 20.69
N LEU A 202 10.90 7.63 21.30
CA LEU A 202 12.24 8.21 21.45
C LEU A 202 13.05 8.21 20.15
N ILE A 203 12.75 7.31 19.21
CA ILE A 203 13.39 7.27 17.89
C ILE A 203 12.68 8.23 16.92
N GLY A 204 11.34 8.27 16.98
CA GLY A 204 10.52 9.14 16.14
C GLY A 204 9.52 8.36 15.28
N ALA A 205 8.45 9.04 14.88
CA ALA A 205 7.41 8.46 14.04
C ALA A 205 7.96 8.14 12.63
N GLY A 206 7.49 7.03 12.04
CA GLY A 206 7.89 6.62 10.69
C GLY A 206 9.29 6.01 10.60
N LEU A 207 9.90 5.65 11.75
CA LEU A 207 11.22 5.02 11.83
C LEU A 207 11.09 3.68 12.61
N PRO A 208 10.54 2.64 11.99
CA PRO A 208 10.31 1.36 12.66
C PRO A 208 11.63 0.66 13.00
N LEU A 209 11.67 0.01 14.17
CA LEU A 209 12.77 -0.86 14.58
C LEU A 209 12.38 -2.31 14.31
N LEU A 210 13.04 -2.96 13.36
CA LEU A 210 12.86 -4.39 13.13
C LEU A 210 13.53 -5.17 14.27
N GLN A 211 12.74 -6.03 14.92
CA GLN A 211 13.23 -6.98 15.92
C GLN A 211 13.86 -8.20 15.21
N PRO A 212 14.56 -9.11 15.91
CA PRO A 212 15.26 -10.22 15.27
C PRO A 212 14.40 -11.04 14.30
N LYS A 213 13.14 -11.32 14.64
CA LYS A 213 12.21 -12.06 13.78
C LYS A 213 11.83 -11.26 12.52
N GLY A 214 11.57 -9.95 12.64
CA GLY A 214 11.25 -9.11 11.49
C GLY A 214 12.47 -8.85 10.59
N ALA A 215 13.66 -8.63 11.18
CA ALA A 215 14.89 -8.46 10.42
C ALA A 215 15.25 -9.71 9.61
N LEU A 216 14.95 -10.89 10.15
CA LEU A 216 15.10 -12.16 9.44
C LEU A 216 14.17 -12.25 8.23
N ILE A 217 12.87 -11.99 8.40
CA ILE A 217 11.90 -11.94 7.29
C ILE A 217 12.38 -11.00 6.19
N ARG A 218 12.82 -9.80 6.57
CA ARG A 218 13.37 -8.82 5.64
C ARG A 218 14.54 -9.37 4.83
N ARG A 219 15.52 -9.98 5.50
CA ARG A 219 16.69 -10.59 4.85
C ARG A 219 16.28 -11.68 3.86
N GLU A 220 15.35 -12.56 4.21
CA GLU A 220 14.89 -13.62 3.29
C GLU A 220 14.23 -13.02 2.04
N ILE A 221 13.50 -11.91 2.17
CA ILE A 221 12.92 -11.17 1.03
C ILE A 221 14.04 -10.55 0.18
N GLU A 222 15.00 -9.86 0.80
CA GLU A 222 16.14 -9.24 0.09
C GLU A 222 16.97 -10.27 -0.68
N GLU A 223 17.27 -11.43 -0.07
CA GLU A 223 18.02 -12.49 -0.73
C GLU A 223 17.20 -13.16 -1.83
N TYR A 224 15.90 -13.37 -1.64
CA TYR A 224 15.06 -13.91 -2.71
C TYR A 224 14.99 -12.95 -3.90
N LEU A 225 14.83 -11.65 -3.66
CA LEU A 225 14.89 -10.65 -4.71
C LEU A 225 16.23 -10.76 -5.46
N TRP A 226 17.35 -10.86 -4.76
CA TRP A 226 18.63 -11.04 -5.43
C TRP A 226 18.74 -12.33 -6.23
N ASP A 227 18.25 -13.44 -5.72
CA ASP A 227 18.24 -14.73 -6.44
C ASP A 227 17.50 -14.60 -7.78
N LEU A 228 16.43 -13.80 -7.84
CA LEU A 228 15.71 -13.53 -9.08
C LEU A 228 16.52 -12.67 -10.08
N HIS A 229 17.50 -11.89 -9.62
CA HIS A 229 18.27 -10.95 -10.44
C HIS A 229 19.65 -11.47 -10.85
N LYS A 230 20.33 -12.25 -10.00
CA LYS A 230 21.75 -12.61 -10.15
C LYS A 230 22.07 -13.32 -11.47
N ASP A 231 21.17 -14.18 -11.95
CA ASP A 231 21.34 -14.92 -13.20
C ASP A 231 20.87 -14.15 -14.44
N LYS A 232 20.44 -12.89 -14.26
CA LYS A 232 20.02 -11.95 -15.31
C LYS A 232 20.99 -10.79 -15.47
N GLU A 233 22.27 -11.03 -15.11
CA GLU A 233 23.39 -10.10 -15.25
C GLU A 233 23.15 -8.75 -14.54
N TYR A 234 22.54 -8.79 -13.36
CA TYR A 234 22.52 -7.65 -12.46
C TYR A 234 23.76 -7.62 -11.59
N ASP A 235 24.32 -6.43 -11.39
CA ASP A 235 25.41 -6.18 -10.46
C ASP A 235 24.90 -5.50 -9.19
N ARG A 236 25.26 -6.06 -8.02
CA ARG A 236 25.02 -5.40 -6.73
C ARG A 236 25.96 -4.21 -6.58
N VAL A 237 25.39 -3.04 -6.31
CA VAL A 237 26.13 -1.83 -5.98
C VAL A 237 25.77 -1.34 -4.57
N TRP A 238 26.53 -0.39 -4.05
CA TRP A 238 26.21 0.29 -2.79
C TRP A 238 26.49 1.78 -2.94
N THR A 239 25.55 2.62 -2.49
CA THR A 239 25.67 4.06 -2.58
C THR A 239 25.43 4.75 -1.23
N PRO A 240 26.15 5.85 -0.94
CA PRO A 240 25.98 6.59 0.31
C PRO A 240 24.54 7.06 0.56
N HIS A 241 24.19 7.30 1.83
CA HIS A 241 22.87 7.83 2.22
C HIS A 241 22.77 9.36 2.13
N ILE A 242 23.89 10.05 2.01
CA ILE A 242 23.96 11.51 1.93
C ILE A 242 24.73 11.94 0.68
N ALA A 243 24.30 13.04 0.07
CA ALA A 243 25.03 13.69 -1.02
C ALA A 243 24.86 15.21 -0.96
N ARG A 244 25.73 15.93 -1.70
CA ARG A 244 25.61 17.38 -1.85
C ARG A 244 24.32 17.73 -2.59
N GLU A 245 23.71 18.86 -2.24
CA GLU A 245 22.47 19.34 -2.89
C GLU A 245 22.61 19.46 -4.41
N ALA A 246 23.79 19.85 -4.91
CA ALA A 246 24.09 19.93 -6.35
C ALA A 246 23.78 18.64 -7.13
N LEU A 247 23.90 17.46 -6.51
CA LEU A 247 23.53 16.19 -7.15
C LEU A 247 22.03 16.15 -7.46
N TYR A 248 21.20 16.62 -6.53
CA TYR A 248 19.74 16.62 -6.63
C TYR A 248 19.21 17.79 -7.45
N GLU A 249 19.92 18.91 -7.50
CA GLU A 249 19.66 19.99 -8.45
C GLU A 249 19.92 19.51 -9.88
N THR A 250 21.06 18.86 -10.10
CA THR A 250 21.42 18.26 -11.40
C THR A 250 20.36 17.26 -11.83
N SER A 251 19.92 16.36 -10.95
CA SER A 251 18.88 15.37 -11.27
C SER A 251 17.45 15.93 -11.31
N GLY A 252 17.22 17.19 -10.89
CA GLY A 252 15.87 17.78 -10.78
C GLY A 252 15.07 17.35 -9.55
N HIS A 253 15.60 16.46 -8.71
CA HIS A 253 14.94 15.98 -7.50
C HIS A 253 14.81 17.08 -6.43
N ALA A 254 15.73 18.04 -6.38
CA ALA A 254 15.66 19.17 -5.46
C ALA A 254 14.35 19.96 -5.64
N ALA A 255 13.99 20.27 -6.89
CA ALA A 255 12.75 20.97 -7.22
C ALA A 255 11.49 20.12 -6.97
N LYS A 256 11.57 18.80 -7.21
CA LYS A 256 10.43 17.89 -7.04
C LYS A 256 10.05 17.68 -5.58
N PHE A 257 11.04 17.39 -4.73
CA PHE A 257 10.80 17.06 -3.32
C PHE A 257 10.73 18.30 -2.44
N GLY A 258 11.42 19.39 -2.79
CA GLY A 258 11.34 20.66 -2.06
C GLY A 258 11.50 20.49 -0.56
N ASP A 259 10.44 20.81 0.19
CA ASP A 259 10.40 20.73 1.66
C ASP A 259 10.38 19.29 2.21
N GLU A 260 10.17 18.27 1.38
CA GLU A 260 10.22 16.85 1.78
C GLU A 260 11.66 16.32 1.92
N LEU A 261 12.68 17.14 1.61
CA LEU A 261 14.09 16.77 1.71
C LEU A 261 14.63 16.98 3.12
N PHE A 262 15.14 15.91 3.72
CA PHE A 262 15.92 16.05 4.95
C PHE A 262 17.30 16.63 4.67
N ARG A 263 17.58 17.80 5.25
CA ARG A 263 18.87 18.47 5.20
C ARG A 263 19.73 18.08 6.39
N VAL A 264 20.99 17.72 6.13
CA VAL A 264 21.98 17.33 7.13
C VAL A 264 23.13 18.33 7.10
N LYS A 265 23.38 18.98 8.23
CA LYS A 265 24.49 19.91 8.37
C LYS A 265 25.70 19.20 8.98
N GLY A 266 26.76 19.09 8.20
CA GLY A 266 28.08 18.70 8.68
C GLY A 266 28.76 19.85 9.43
N LYS A 267 30.03 19.65 9.82
CA LYS A 267 30.81 20.72 10.46
C LYS A 267 31.09 21.89 9.52
N GLU A 268 31.30 21.59 8.24
CA GLU A 268 31.70 22.55 7.20
C GLU A 268 30.77 22.46 5.98
N ASP A 269 30.41 21.24 5.57
CA ASP A 269 29.54 20.98 4.43
C ASP A 269 28.06 20.79 4.82
N GLU A 270 27.17 21.04 3.87
CA GLU A 270 25.75 20.70 3.93
C GLU A 270 25.43 19.58 2.94
N PHE A 271 24.60 18.64 3.38
CA PHE A 271 24.20 17.45 2.63
C PHE A 271 22.69 17.28 2.69
N ILE A 272 22.18 16.43 1.82
CA ILE A 272 20.80 15.97 1.79
C ILE A 272 20.81 14.46 2.02
N LEU A 273 19.90 13.95 2.87
CA LEU A 273 19.63 12.51 2.90
C LEU A 273 18.91 12.12 1.61
N LYS A 274 19.38 11.07 0.93
CA LYS A 274 18.89 10.75 -0.41
C LYS A 274 17.38 10.45 -0.42
N PRO A 275 16.56 11.15 -1.25
CA PRO A 275 15.13 10.85 -1.40
C PRO A 275 14.87 9.72 -2.41
N MET A 276 15.86 9.45 -3.27
CA MET A 276 15.90 8.46 -4.33
C MET A 276 17.35 8.03 -4.59
N ASN A 277 17.56 6.80 -5.09
CA ASN A 277 18.90 6.28 -5.36
C ASN A 277 19.42 6.61 -6.75
N CYS A 278 18.51 6.84 -7.71
CA CYS A 278 18.85 7.06 -9.12
C CYS A 278 20.04 8.02 -9.35
N PRO A 279 20.17 9.19 -8.69
CA PRO A 279 21.26 10.12 -9.00
C PRO A 279 22.64 9.53 -8.68
N HIS A 280 22.73 8.64 -7.69
CA HIS A 280 23.99 7.98 -7.33
C HIS A 280 24.36 6.92 -8.36
N HIS A 281 23.39 6.14 -8.86
CA HIS A 281 23.64 5.14 -9.90
C HIS A 281 24.06 5.80 -11.21
N MET A 282 23.54 7.00 -11.53
CA MET A 282 24.03 7.80 -12.65
C MET A 282 25.53 8.13 -12.51
N GLN A 283 26.01 8.40 -11.30
CA GLN A 283 27.43 8.69 -11.07
C GLN A 283 28.30 7.45 -11.22
N ILE A 284 27.81 6.26 -10.82
CA ILE A 284 28.51 4.99 -11.09
C ILE A 284 28.63 4.77 -12.59
N PHE A 285 27.56 4.99 -13.36
CA PHE A 285 27.61 4.89 -14.82
C PHE A 285 28.59 5.92 -15.42
N ALA A 286 28.53 7.17 -14.97
CA ALA A 286 29.35 8.27 -15.50
C ALA A 286 30.87 8.10 -15.28
N ASP A 287 31.28 7.40 -14.22
CA ASP A 287 32.70 7.11 -13.93
C ASP A 287 33.31 6.08 -14.89
N ASN A 288 32.47 5.34 -15.63
CA ASN A 288 32.89 4.26 -16.50
C ASN A 288 32.78 4.65 -17.99
N GLN A 289 33.58 3.98 -18.83
CA GLN A 289 33.48 4.07 -20.28
C GLN A 289 32.81 2.81 -20.81
N PHE A 290 31.62 2.97 -21.37
CA PHE A 290 30.86 1.87 -21.97
C PHE A 290 30.84 1.99 -23.49
N SER A 291 30.80 0.84 -24.16
CA SER A 291 30.48 0.70 -25.58
C SER A 291 29.11 0.05 -25.74
N TYR A 292 28.58 0.07 -26.96
CA TYR A 292 27.33 -0.63 -27.28
C TYR A 292 27.38 -2.12 -26.90
N ARG A 293 28.55 -2.75 -26.86
CA ARG A 293 28.71 -4.17 -26.53
C ARG A 293 28.52 -4.47 -25.04
N ASP A 294 28.74 -3.48 -24.20
CA ASP A 294 28.58 -3.60 -22.75
C ASP A 294 27.12 -3.41 -22.33
N MET A 295 26.27 -2.88 -23.23
CA MET A 295 24.87 -2.62 -22.96
C MET A 295 24.02 -3.89 -23.18
N PRO A 296 23.13 -4.23 -22.25
CA PRO A 296 22.64 -3.40 -21.15
C PRO A 296 23.47 -3.55 -19.84
N ILE A 297 23.58 -2.45 -19.09
CA ILE A 297 24.16 -2.46 -17.73
C ILE A 297 23.02 -2.45 -16.72
N ARG A 298 23.07 -3.30 -15.69
CA ARG A 298 21.97 -3.46 -14.73
C ARG A 298 22.48 -3.38 -13.30
N TYR A 299 22.13 -2.31 -12.59
CA TYR A 299 22.45 -2.18 -11.18
C TYR A 299 21.28 -2.60 -10.29
N PHE A 300 21.59 -3.24 -9.17
CA PHE A 300 20.66 -3.60 -8.10
C PHE A 300 21.20 -3.12 -6.75
N GLU A 301 20.37 -2.45 -5.98
CA GLU A 301 20.71 -2.03 -4.62
C GLU A 301 19.44 -2.01 -3.74
N PRO A 302 19.38 -2.87 -2.70
CA PRO A 302 18.44 -2.70 -1.59
C PRO A 302 18.77 -1.41 -0.81
N ALA A 303 18.27 -0.29 -1.29
CA ALA A 303 18.81 1.02 -0.97
C ALA A 303 17.85 1.85 -0.11
N THR A 304 18.34 2.30 1.05
CA THR A 304 17.54 3.13 1.97
C THR A 304 17.56 4.60 1.58
N VAL A 305 16.38 5.14 1.34
CA VAL A 305 16.07 6.55 1.04
C VAL A 305 15.22 7.16 2.15
N TYR A 306 15.16 8.50 2.18
CA TYR A 306 14.49 9.25 3.23
C TYR A 306 13.58 10.34 2.68
N ARG A 307 12.36 10.45 3.21
CA ARG A 307 11.38 11.48 2.83
C ARG A 307 10.70 12.04 4.08
N ASP A 308 10.60 13.37 4.17
CA ASP A 308 9.95 14.04 5.32
C ASP A 308 8.42 14.02 5.17
N GLU A 309 7.87 12.81 5.21
CA GLU A 309 6.43 12.56 5.18
C GLU A 309 5.74 13.24 6.37
N LYS A 310 4.56 13.81 6.12
CA LYS A 310 3.74 14.45 7.15
C LYS A 310 3.36 13.42 8.22
N SER A 311 3.47 13.81 9.49
CA SER A 311 3.24 12.92 10.64
C SER A 311 1.88 12.21 10.61
N GLY A 312 0.82 12.91 10.18
CA GLY A 312 -0.53 12.35 10.04
C GLY A 312 -0.70 11.31 8.92
N GLN A 313 0.28 11.17 8.02
CA GLN A 313 0.26 10.19 6.93
C GLN A 313 1.04 8.91 7.28
N LEU A 314 1.82 8.91 8.36
CA LEU A 314 2.63 7.75 8.74
C LEU A 314 1.75 6.60 9.21
N GLY A 315 2.07 5.38 8.80
CA GLY A 315 1.26 4.20 9.06
C GLY A 315 2.11 2.96 9.23
N GLY A 316 2.42 2.59 10.47
CA GLY A 316 3.12 1.35 10.80
C GLY A 316 4.36 1.12 9.91
N LEU A 317 4.30 0.11 9.05
CA LEU A 317 5.30 -0.17 8.01
C LEU A 317 4.87 0.26 6.59
N THR A 318 3.59 0.56 6.36
CA THR A 318 3.05 0.86 5.02
C THR A 318 3.39 2.26 4.52
N ARG A 319 3.64 3.21 5.45
CA ARG A 319 4.14 4.56 5.16
C ARG A 319 5.10 5.02 6.25
N VAL A 320 6.37 5.17 5.87
CA VAL A 320 7.52 5.42 6.75
C VAL A 320 8.42 6.50 6.16
N ARG A 321 9.32 7.07 6.97
CA ARG A 321 10.27 8.11 6.56
C ARG A 321 11.59 7.56 6.06
N ALA A 322 12.03 6.42 6.59
CA ALA A 322 13.19 5.67 6.12
C ALA A 322 12.68 4.44 5.36
N ILE A 323 12.92 4.42 4.06
CA ILE A 323 12.32 3.49 3.11
C ILE A 323 13.45 2.74 2.43
N THR A 324 13.45 1.41 2.45
CA THR A 324 14.43 0.64 1.67
C THR A 324 13.73 0.02 0.48
N GLN A 325 14.13 0.44 -0.72
CA GLN A 325 13.57 -0.09 -1.96
C GLN A 325 14.50 -1.15 -2.53
N ASP A 326 13.93 -2.19 -3.16
CA ASP A 326 14.69 -3.15 -3.96
C ASP A 326 15.07 -2.55 -5.32
N ASP A 327 15.73 -1.40 -5.24
CA ASP A 327 15.89 -0.47 -6.35
C ASP A 327 16.82 -1.04 -7.42
N GLY A 328 16.49 -0.76 -8.68
CA GLY A 328 17.31 -1.14 -9.80
C GLY A 328 17.29 -0.09 -10.90
N HIS A 329 18.47 0.17 -11.45
CA HIS A 329 18.66 1.10 -12.56
C HIS A 329 19.39 0.39 -13.68
N LEU A 330 18.71 0.26 -14.81
CA LEU A 330 19.26 -0.34 -16.01
C LEU A 330 19.58 0.77 -17.01
N PHE A 331 20.72 0.65 -17.66
CA PHE A 331 21.15 1.52 -18.74
C PHE A 331 21.18 0.68 -20.01
N CYS A 332 20.29 0.99 -20.95
CA CYS A 332 20.12 0.21 -22.18
C CYS A 332 20.07 1.12 -23.42
N ARG A 333 20.26 0.52 -24.59
CA ARG A 333 20.00 1.20 -25.88
C ARG A 333 18.50 1.25 -26.14
N VAL A 334 18.04 2.20 -26.95
CA VAL A 334 16.60 2.38 -27.22
C VAL A 334 15.97 1.10 -27.77
N GLU A 335 16.66 0.37 -28.66
CA GLU A 335 16.14 -0.88 -29.20
C GLU A 335 16.04 -2.04 -28.18
N GLN A 336 16.69 -1.92 -27.02
CA GLN A 336 16.70 -2.95 -25.98
C GLN A 336 15.56 -2.78 -24.95
N ILE A 337 14.83 -1.66 -24.96
CA ILE A 337 13.81 -1.36 -23.95
C ILE A 337 12.79 -2.50 -23.79
N THR A 338 12.29 -3.04 -24.91
CA THR A 338 11.28 -4.12 -24.87
C THR A 338 11.81 -5.38 -24.20
N GLU A 339 13.05 -5.78 -24.48
CA GLU A 339 13.69 -6.95 -23.88
C GLU A 339 13.94 -6.76 -22.38
N GLU A 340 14.40 -5.56 -21.99
CA GLU A 340 14.62 -5.23 -20.58
C GLU A 340 13.32 -5.20 -19.78
N VAL A 341 12.26 -4.59 -20.32
CA VAL A 341 10.93 -4.62 -19.70
C VAL A 341 10.42 -6.05 -19.58
N SER A 342 10.59 -6.90 -20.60
CA SER A 342 10.21 -8.32 -20.53
C SER A 342 10.97 -9.07 -19.44
N THR A 343 12.26 -8.81 -19.28
CA THR A 343 13.08 -9.40 -18.22
C THR A 343 12.54 -9.02 -16.84
N ILE A 344 12.23 -7.73 -16.62
CA ILE A 344 11.70 -7.24 -15.35
C ILE A 344 10.28 -7.80 -15.08
N VAL A 345 9.41 -7.84 -16.10
CA VAL A 345 8.07 -8.46 -15.99
C VAL A 345 8.17 -9.93 -15.58
N GLY A 346 9.13 -10.68 -16.11
CA GLY A 346 9.40 -12.06 -15.70
C GLY A 346 9.70 -12.17 -14.21
N ILE A 347 10.57 -11.29 -13.70
CA ILE A 347 10.92 -11.22 -12.28
C ILE A 347 9.72 -10.88 -11.41
N ILE A 348 8.91 -9.89 -11.82
CA ILE A 348 7.67 -9.51 -11.11
C ILE A 348 6.73 -10.71 -11.04
N ARG A 349 6.46 -11.38 -12.16
CA ARG A 349 5.55 -12.55 -12.18
C ARG A 349 6.02 -13.66 -11.27
N GLU A 350 7.31 -14.00 -11.30
CA GLU A 350 7.88 -15.03 -10.44
C GLU A 350 7.78 -14.66 -8.96
N PHE A 351 8.16 -13.43 -8.60
CA PHE A 351 8.10 -12.94 -7.22
C PHE A 351 6.67 -12.98 -6.66
N TYR A 352 5.69 -12.42 -7.38
CA TYR A 352 4.30 -12.37 -6.89
C TYR A 352 3.56 -13.70 -7.01
N ALA A 353 3.96 -14.60 -7.90
CA ALA A 353 3.49 -15.99 -7.91
C ALA A 353 3.90 -16.70 -6.61
N THR A 354 5.16 -16.58 -6.20
CA THR A 354 5.68 -17.15 -4.94
C THR A 354 4.97 -16.59 -3.71
N MET A 355 4.51 -15.34 -3.77
CA MET A 355 3.80 -14.68 -2.68
C MET A 355 2.28 -14.95 -2.69
N GLY A 356 1.75 -15.62 -3.71
CA GLY A 356 0.32 -15.91 -3.82
C GLY A 356 -0.53 -14.68 -4.17
N MET A 357 0.07 -13.71 -4.86
CA MET A 357 -0.54 -12.40 -5.16
C MET A 357 -0.72 -12.17 -6.67
N LEU A 358 -0.41 -13.16 -7.52
CA LEU A 358 -0.53 -13.02 -8.97
C LEU A 358 -1.99 -13.10 -9.46
N GLU A 359 -2.94 -13.56 -8.65
CA GLU A 359 -4.33 -13.64 -9.07
C GLU A 359 -4.97 -12.24 -9.09
N GLY A 360 -5.58 -11.86 -10.22
CA GLY A 360 -6.33 -10.61 -10.34
C GLY A 360 -5.49 -9.33 -10.41
N TYR A 361 -4.15 -9.40 -10.52
CA TYR A 361 -3.33 -8.20 -10.71
C TYR A 361 -3.66 -7.50 -12.03
N HIS A 362 -3.51 -6.18 -12.03
CA HIS A 362 -3.63 -5.37 -13.23
C HIS A 362 -2.48 -4.35 -13.29
N VAL A 363 -2.29 -3.75 -14.46
CA VAL A 363 -1.20 -2.81 -14.71
C VAL A 363 -1.77 -1.46 -15.12
N GLN A 364 -1.17 -0.37 -14.67
CA GLN A 364 -1.48 0.97 -15.14
C GLN A 364 -0.29 1.48 -15.97
N LEU A 365 -0.56 1.84 -17.22
CA LEU A 365 0.35 2.63 -18.03
C LEU A 365 0.12 4.10 -17.69
N SER A 366 0.90 4.58 -16.74
CA SER A 366 0.82 5.93 -16.19
C SER A 366 1.59 6.89 -17.10
N VAL A 367 0.88 7.86 -17.68
CA VAL A 367 1.37 8.81 -18.69
C VAL A 367 1.18 10.25 -18.24
N ARG A 368 1.81 11.20 -18.92
CA ARG A 368 1.70 12.62 -18.55
C ARG A 368 0.31 13.17 -18.87
N ASP A 369 -0.14 14.10 -18.04
CA ASP A 369 -1.22 15.02 -18.37
C ASP A 369 -0.66 16.29 -19.06
N GLY A 370 -1.48 17.32 -19.23
CA GLY A 370 -1.09 18.60 -19.85
C GLY A 370 -0.43 19.60 -18.90
N GLU A 371 -0.04 19.22 -17.67
CA GLU A 371 0.57 20.13 -16.70
C GLU A 371 2.09 20.32 -16.90
N ASP A 372 2.61 21.48 -16.46
CA ASP A 372 4.02 21.87 -16.61
C ASP A 372 5.00 21.18 -15.62
N LYS A 373 4.57 20.12 -14.93
CA LYS A 373 5.36 19.42 -13.90
C LYS A 373 6.35 18.38 -14.45
N TYR A 374 6.30 18.08 -15.75
CA TYR A 374 7.09 17.04 -16.40
C TYR A 374 8.37 17.59 -17.05
N LEU A 375 9.45 16.81 -16.99
CA LEU A 375 10.73 17.11 -17.62
C LEU A 375 10.81 16.48 -19.02
N GLY A 376 11.52 17.15 -19.92
CA GLY A 376 11.84 16.64 -21.26
C GLY A 376 10.91 17.17 -22.35
N SER A 377 11.30 16.93 -23.60
CA SER A 377 10.53 17.36 -24.78
C SER A 377 9.37 16.41 -25.11
N ASP A 378 8.40 16.88 -25.89
CA ASP A 378 7.27 16.04 -26.35
C ASP A 378 7.71 14.79 -27.10
N ALA A 379 8.74 14.91 -27.94
CA ALA A 379 9.28 13.78 -28.70
C ALA A 379 9.91 12.70 -27.80
N VAL A 380 10.46 13.11 -26.64
CA VAL A 380 10.99 12.17 -25.64
C VAL A 380 9.86 11.40 -24.97
N TRP A 381 8.79 12.10 -24.59
CA TRP A 381 7.61 11.49 -23.98
C TRP A 381 6.88 10.54 -24.92
N GLU A 382 6.62 10.95 -26.16
CA GLU A 382 5.99 10.09 -27.17
C GLU A 382 6.78 8.79 -27.38
N ARG A 383 8.11 8.89 -27.40
CA ARG A 383 8.98 7.72 -27.52
C ARG A 383 8.91 6.81 -26.30
N ALA A 384 8.96 7.37 -25.10
CA ALA A 384 8.91 6.61 -23.85
C ALA A 384 7.55 5.92 -23.65
N GLU A 385 6.45 6.63 -23.90
CA GLU A 385 5.09 6.10 -23.79
C GLU A 385 4.89 4.97 -24.80
N LYS A 386 5.31 5.18 -26.05
CA LYS A 386 5.21 4.13 -27.08
C LYS A 386 6.05 2.90 -26.72
N ALA A 387 7.26 3.08 -26.20
CA ALA A 387 8.13 1.97 -25.84
C ALA A 387 7.52 1.10 -24.73
N LEU A 388 6.93 1.72 -23.70
CA LEU A 388 6.24 0.99 -22.62
C LEU A 388 4.93 0.36 -23.09
N ASP A 389 4.16 1.02 -23.97
CA ASP A 389 2.94 0.48 -24.56
C ASP A 389 3.22 -0.76 -25.42
N ASP A 390 4.23 -0.69 -26.29
CA ASP A 390 4.67 -1.82 -27.11
C ASP A 390 5.17 -2.98 -26.23
N ALA A 391 5.93 -2.68 -25.18
CA ALA A 391 6.42 -3.68 -24.24
C ALA A 391 5.28 -4.32 -23.43
N ALA A 392 4.28 -3.56 -23.00
CA ALA A 392 3.11 -4.07 -22.30
C ALA A 392 2.31 -5.04 -23.19
N LYS A 393 2.12 -4.70 -24.47
CA LYS A 393 1.49 -5.58 -25.46
C LYS A 393 2.29 -6.85 -25.72
N ALA A 394 3.60 -6.74 -25.91
CA ALA A 394 4.48 -7.88 -26.16
C ALA A 394 4.47 -8.90 -25.00
N ASN A 395 4.31 -8.40 -23.76
CA ASN A 395 4.23 -9.23 -22.56
C ASN A 395 2.82 -9.71 -22.21
N ASN A 396 1.81 -9.39 -23.02
CA ASN A 396 0.38 -9.67 -22.77
C ASN A 396 -0.06 -9.18 -21.38
N LEU A 397 0.31 -7.95 -21.00
CA LEU A 397 -0.14 -7.36 -19.75
C LEU A 397 -1.62 -6.94 -19.86
N ASN A 398 -2.38 -7.14 -18.78
CA ASN A 398 -3.70 -6.53 -18.62
C ASN A 398 -3.50 -5.10 -18.11
N TYR A 399 -3.43 -4.12 -19.01
CA TYR A 399 -3.12 -2.74 -18.64
C TYR A 399 -4.15 -1.72 -19.11
N THR A 400 -4.28 -0.65 -18.33
CA THR A 400 -5.08 0.54 -18.66
C THR A 400 -4.19 1.77 -18.72
N ARG A 401 -4.44 2.69 -19.65
CA ARG A 401 -3.71 3.96 -19.73
C ARG A 401 -4.33 4.97 -18.78
N VAL A 402 -3.53 5.59 -17.92
CA VAL A 402 -3.97 6.54 -16.89
C VAL A 402 -3.19 7.85 -17.02
N GLU A 403 -3.88 8.95 -17.31
CA GLU A 403 -3.27 10.28 -17.47
C GLU A 403 -3.00 10.94 -16.11
N GLY A 404 -1.91 11.71 -16.03
CA GLY A 404 -1.53 12.47 -14.84
C GLY A 404 -0.71 11.69 -13.82
N GLU A 405 -0.68 10.36 -13.91
CA GLU A 405 -0.04 9.47 -12.94
C GLU A 405 1.43 9.15 -13.25
N ALA A 406 1.99 9.61 -14.38
CA ALA A 406 3.42 9.44 -14.68
C ALA A 406 4.31 10.14 -13.64
N ALA A 407 5.56 9.67 -13.46
CA ALA A 407 6.50 10.48 -12.69
C ALA A 407 7.05 11.64 -13.54
N PHE A 408 7.66 12.61 -12.87
CA PHE A 408 8.09 13.85 -13.49
C PHE A 408 9.15 13.68 -14.59
N TYR A 409 9.88 12.56 -14.65
CA TYR A 409 10.93 12.30 -15.65
C TYR A 409 10.57 11.18 -16.65
N GLY A 410 9.38 10.58 -16.60
CA GLY A 410 8.97 9.61 -17.61
C GLY A 410 7.75 8.75 -17.25
N PRO A 411 7.15 8.07 -18.26
CA PRO A 411 6.02 7.19 -18.07
C PRO A 411 6.43 5.91 -17.34
N LYS A 412 5.45 5.19 -16.78
CA LYS A 412 5.69 3.97 -16.01
C LYS A 412 4.58 2.94 -16.16
N LEU A 413 4.95 1.67 -16.01
CA LEU A 413 4.05 0.54 -15.81
C LEU A 413 3.98 0.27 -14.31
N ASP A 414 2.85 0.58 -13.70
CA ASP A 414 2.59 0.35 -12.29
C ASP A 414 1.78 -0.94 -12.11
N PHE A 415 2.29 -1.87 -11.29
CA PHE A 415 1.65 -3.16 -11.05
C PHE A 415 0.85 -3.10 -9.76
N MET A 416 -0.46 -3.28 -9.91
CA MET A 416 -1.45 -3.22 -8.85
C MET A 416 -1.80 -4.64 -8.42
N PHE A 417 -1.58 -4.95 -7.15
CA PHE A 417 -1.85 -6.25 -6.57
C PHE A 417 -2.88 -6.15 -5.46
N THR A 418 -3.76 -7.15 -5.40
CA THR A 418 -4.78 -7.24 -4.37
C THR A 418 -4.33 -8.17 -3.25
N ASP A 419 -4.42 -7.71 -2.01
CA ASP A 419 -4.10 -8.55 -0.85
C ASP A 419 -5.25 -9.50 -0.46
N ALA A 420 -5.01 -10.36 0.53
CA ALA A 420 -5.98 -11.37 0.98
C ALA A 420 -7.26 -10.79 1.62
N ILE A 421 -7.33 -9.48 1.81
CA ILE A 421 -8.51 -8.77 2.31
C ILE A 421 -9.02 -7.72 1.31
N GLY A 422 -8.70 -7.88 0.02
CA GLY A 422 -9.31 -7.12 -1.07
C GLY A 422 -8.84 -5.67 -1.19
N ARG A 423 -7.73 -5.28 -0.54
CA ARG A 423 -7.14 -3.95 -0.76
C ARG A 423 -6.12 -4.00 -1.88
N GLU A 424 -6.10 -2.95 -2.68
CA GLU A 424 -5.18 -2.81 -3.79
C GLU A 424 -3.91 -2.04 -3.38
N TRP A 425 -2.78 -2.53 -3.85
CA TRP A 425 -1.47 -1.97 -3.59
C TRP A 425 -0.67 -1.83 -4.88
N GLN A 426 -0.22 -0.61 -5.18
CA GLN A 426 0.89 -0.41 -6.10
C GLN A 426 2.19 -0.87 -5.42
N LEU A 427 2.79 -1.95 -5.91
CA LEU A 427 4.00 -2.52 -5.32
C LEU A 427 5.19 -2.55 -6.28
N ALA A 428 4.99 -3.05 -7.51
CA ALA A 428 6.05 -3.05 -8.52
C ALA A 428 5.87 -1.90 -9.51
N THR A 429 6.98 -1.41 -10.05
CA THR A 429 6.97 -0.37 -11.07
C THR A 429 8.12 -0.56 -12.06
N ILE A 430 7.86 -0.26 -13.32
CA ILE A 430 8.87 -0.17 -14.38
C ILE A 430 8.72 1.19 -15.03
N GLN A 431 9.75 2.01 -14.97
CA GLN A 431 9.71 3.37 -15.45
C GLN A 431 10.81 3.63 -16.46
N CYS A 432 10.44 4.25 -17.59
CA CYS A 432 11.37 4.57 -18.66
C CYS A 432 11.76 6.06 -18.60
N ASP A 433 13.04 6.33 -18.40
CA ASP A 433 13.60 7.66 -18.21
C ASP A 433 14.64 8.00 -19.29
N PHE A 434 14.36 9.06 -20.02
CA PHE A 434 15.24 9.67 -21.02
C PHE A 434 15.83 11.00 -20.54
N ASN A 435 15.36 11.51 -19.40
CA ASN A 435 15.72 12.82 -18.86
C ASN A 435 16.99 12.78 -18.02
N LEU A 436 17.13 11.85 -17.06
CA LEU A 436 18.35 11.81 -16.23
C LEU A 436 19.62 11.57 -17.05
N PRO A 437 19.64 10.71 -18.09
CA PRO A 437 20.81 10.58 -18.97
C PRO A 437 21.24 11.91 -19.59
N GLU A 438 20.30 12.76 -19.99
CA GLU A 438 20.59 14.10 -20.53
C GLU A 438 21.13 15.03 -19.44
N ARG A 439 20.45 15.10 -18.30
CA ARG A 439 20.83 16.00 -17.19
C ARG A 439 22.20 15.68 -16.60
N PHE A 440 22.60 14.42 -16.61
CA PHE A 440 23.93 13.98 -16.17
C PHE A 440 24.96 13.87 -17.30
N ASN A 441 24.57 14.17 -18.54
CA ASN A 441 25.43 14.04 -19.73
C ASN A 441 26.05 12.63 -19.85
N LEU A 442 25.23 11.60 -19.61
CA LEU A 442 25.65 10.21 -19.72
C LEU A 442 25.81 9.81 -21.18
N SER A 443 26.80 8.99 -21.49
CA SER A 443 27.00 8.48 -22.85
C SER A 443 27.74 7.15 -22.87
N PHE A 444 27.52 6.38 -23.93
CA PHE A 444 28.29 5.21 -24.33
C PHE A 444 28.78 5.39 -25.78
N ILE A 445 29.73 4.56 -26.23
CA ILE A 445 30.22 4.55 -27.61
C ILE A 445 29.41 3.59 -28.46
N ASN A 446 28.72 4.10 -29.48
CA ASN A 446 27.89 3.28 -30.37
C ASN A 446 28.70 2.52 -31.43
N GLU A 447 28.02 1.75 -32.30
CA GLU A 447 28.65 0.95 -33.36
C GLU A 447 29.48 1.76 -34.36
N LYS A 448 29.21 3.07 -34.48
CA LYS A 448 29.91 4.00 -35.36
C LYS A 448 31.10 4.69 -34.69
N GLY A 449 31.35 4.41 -33.41
CA GLY A 449 32.37 5.09 -32.62
C GLY A 449 31.95 6.47 -32.11
N GLU A 450 30.67 6.81 -32.18
CA GLU A 450 30.11 8.08 -31.75
C GLU A 450 29.55 7.98 -30.32
N LYS A 451 29.50 9.11 -29.60
CA LYS A 451 28.83 9.16 -28.29
C LYS A 451 27.32 9.15 -28.47
N GLU A 452 26.66 8.25 -27.77
CA GLU A 452 25.21 8.10 -27.76
C GLU A 452 24.70 8.03 -26.31
N GLN A 453 23.51 8.56 -26.06
CA GLN A 453 22.92 8.58 -24.72
C GLN A 453 22.19 7.26 -24.45
N PRO A 454 22.40 6.64 -23.27
CA PRO A 454 21.60 5.49 -22.87
C PRO A 454 20.18 5.94 -22.48
N VAL A 455 19.26 4.98 -22.48
CA VAL A 455 17.98 5.09 -21.78
C VAL A 455 18.12 4.46 -20.41
N VAL A 456 17.51 5.05 -19.39
CA VAL A 456 17.45 4.48 -18.05
C VAL A 456 16.10 3.82 -17.83
N ILE A 457 16.10 2.59 -17.32
CA ILE A 457 14.91 1.94 -16.78
C ILE A 457 15.06 1.87 -15.26
N HIS A 458 14.17 2.57 -14.55
CA HIS A 458 14.03 2.45 -13.11
C HIS A 458 13.06 1.31 -12.81
N ARG A 459 13.36 0.50 -11.81
CA ARG A 459 12.45 -0.54 -11.38
C ARG A 459 12.49 -0.78 -9.89
N ALA A 460 11.36 -1.23 -9.37
CA ALA A 460 11.25 -1.90 -8.08
C ALA A 460 10.29 -3.08 -8.24
N ILE A 461 10.60 -4.22 -7.63
CA ILE A 461 9.78 -5.43 -7.71
C ILE A 461 8.85 -5.50 -6.49
N SER A 462 9.42 -5.43 -5.28
CA SER A 462 8.64 -5.40 -4.03
C SER A 462 8.16 -3.99 -3.66
N GLY A 463 8.80 -2.97 -4.24
CA GLY A 463 8.63 -1.59 -3.82
C GLY A 463 9.54 -1.31 -2.62
N SER A 464 8.99 -0.69 -1.57
CA SER A 464 9.72 -0.61 -0.31
C SER A 464 9.53 -1.88 0.52
N LEU A 465 10.62 -2.41 1.05
CA LEU A 465 10.63 -3.59 1.91
C LEU A 465 9.75 -3.38 3.15
N GLU A 466 9.71 -2.18 3.72
CA GLU A 466 8.84 -1.88 4.87
C GLU A 466 7.35 -2.05 4.48
N ARG A 467 6.90 -1.38 3.40
CA ARG A 467 5.53 -1.53 2.92
C ARG A 467 5.21 -2.97 2.56
N PHE A 468 6.11 -3.63 1.82
CA PHE A 468 5.92 -5.01 1.41
C PHE A 468 5.81 -5.94 2.61
N MET A 469 6.65 -5.79 3.64
CA MET A 469 6.51 -6.54 4.89
C MET A 469 5.17 -6.28 5.59
N GLY A 470 4.70 -5.02 5.63
CA GLY A 470 3.39 -4.68 6.16
C GLY A 470 2.26 -5.42 5.43
N VAL A 471 2.30 -5.39 4.10
CA VAL A 471 1.37 -6.13 3.23
C VAL A 471 1.46 -7.63 3.47
N MET A 472 2.66 -8.21 3.58
CA MET A 472 2.82 -9.66 3.79
C MET A 472 2.34 -10.14 5.16
N ILE A 473 2.53 -9.34 6.21
CA ILE A 473 1.98 -9.64 7.54
C ILE A 473 0.46 -9.74 7.46
N GLU A 474 -0.18 -8.80 6.77
CA GLU A 474 -1.64 -8.72 6.60
C GLU A 474 -2.18 -9.82 5.66
N HIS A 475 -1.52 -10.02 4.52
CA HIS A 475 -1.86 -11.03 3.51
C HIS A 475 -1.87 -12.44 4.12
N PHE A 476 -0.83 -12.81 4.87
CA PHE A 476 -0.77 -14.10 5.55
C PHE A 476 -1.43 -14.15 6.92
N ALA A 477 -1.97 -13.04 7.43
CA ALA A 477 -2.43 -12.92 8.81
C ALA A 477 -1.36 -13.39 9.84
N GLY A 478 -0.08 -13.11 9.55
CA GLY A 478 1.09 -13.57 10.30
C GLY A 478 1.42 -15.07 10.16
N ASN A 479 0.68 -15.84 9.36
CA ASN A 479 0.94 -17.25 9.07
C ASN A 479 1.89 -17.41 7.90
N PHE A 480 3.14 -16.96 8.04
CA PHE A 480 4.11 -16.96 6.94
C PHE A 480 4.37 -18.36 6.37
N PRO A 481 4.65 -18.48 5.05
CA PRO A 481 5.15 -19.72 4.46
C PRO A 481 6.45 -20.16 5.14
N LEU A 482 6.76 -21.45 5.08
CA LEU A 482 7.90 -22.04 5.79
C LEU A 482 9.22 -21.32 5.48
N TRP A 483 9.49 -21.03 4.20
CA TRP A 483 10.72 -20.35 3.78
C TRP A 483 10.87 -18.92 4.34
N LEU A 484 9.77 -18.24 4.67
CA LEU A 484 9.76 -16.88 5.19
C LEU A 484 9.62 -16.84 6.72
N SER A 485 9.10 -17.91 7.34
CA SER A 485 8.82 -17.93 8.77
C SER A 485 10.10 -17.72 9.59
N PRO A 486 10.11 -16.77 10.55
CA PRO A 486 11.30 -16.49 11.35
C PRO A 486 11.66 -17.66 12.27
N GLU A 487 10.67 -18.50 12.58
CA GLU A 487 10.78 -19.74 13.31
C GLU A 487 10.01 -20.80 12.53
N GLN A 488 10.72 -21.75 11.92
CA GLN A 488 10.16 -22.71 10.99
C GLN A 488 9.54 -23.90 11.72
N ILE A 489 10.23 -24.36 12.76
CA ILE A 489 9.84 -25.50 13.56
C ILE A 489 10.33 -25.34 15.00
N THR A 490 9.52 -25.75 15.97
CA THR A 490 9.97 -25.92 17.37
C THR A 490 9.99 -27.39 17.74
N ILE A 491 11.03 -27.82 18.44
CA ILE A 491 11.13 -29.18 19.00
C ILE A 491 10.62 -29.16 20.44
N ILE A 492 9.66 -30.03 20.76
CA ILE A 492 8.97 -30.08 22.05
C ILE A 492 9.11 -31.48 22.68
N PRO A 493 9.99 -31.66 23.67
CA PRO A 493 10.06 -32.89 24.44
C PRO A 493 8.86 -33.00 25.41
N VAL A 494 8.27 -34.19 25.51
CA VAL A 494 7.17 -34.49 26.44
C VAL A 494 7.64 -34.51 27.90
N SER A 495 8.90 -34.89 28.15
CA SER A 495 9.51 -34.91 29.48
C SER A 495 11.03 -34.67 29.41
N ASP A 496 11.66 -34.38 30.55
CA ASP A 496 13.11 -34.18 30.64
C ASP A 496 13.92 -35.40 30.16
N ALA A 497 13.34 -36.60 30.24
CA ALA A 497 13.97 -37.83 29.76
C ALA A 497 14.17 -37.85 28.23
N HIS A 498 13.42 -37.03 27.48
CA HIS A 498 13.50 -36.98 26.02
C HIS A 498 14.44 -35.87 25.52
N ASN A 499 14.97 -35.03 26.42
CA ASN A 499 15.76 -33.85 26.04
C ASN A 499 17.02 -34.20 25.25
N GLU A 500 17.68 -35.32 25.55
CA GLU A 500 18.89 -35.73 24.81
C GLU A 500 18.59 -36.00 23.34
N TYR A 501 17.55 -36.78 23.06
CA TYR A 501 17.15 -37.06 21.68
C TYR A 501 16.56 -35.84 20.99
N ALA A 502 15.78 -35.00 21.70
CA ALA A 502 15.27 -33.75 21.17
C ALA A 502 16.40 -32.76 20.79
N GLN A 503 17.46 -32.70 21.59
CA GLN A 503 18.65 -31.91 21.29
C GLN A 503 19.36 -32.42 20.03
N GLN A 504 19.47 -33.75 19.84
CA GLN A 504 20.03 -34.34 18.61
C GLN A 504 19.22 -33.94 17.36
N VAL A 505 17.89 -33.96 17.45
CA VAL A 505 17.00 -33.52 16.34
C VAL A 505 17.19 -32.02 16.06
N TYR A 506 17.22 -31.19 17.11
CA TYR A 506 17.46 -29.75 17.00
C TYR A 506 18.80 -29.46 16.31
N ASP A 507 19.88 -30.09 16.76
CA ASP A 507 21.23 -29.85 16.21
C ASP A 507 21.32 -30.33 14.75
N GLY A 508 20.69 -31.45 14.41
CA GLY A 508 20.62 -31.95 13.04
C GLY A 508 19.91 -30.99 12.08
N LEU A 509 18.75 -30.45 12.48
CA LEU A 509 18.01 -29.47 11.66
C LEU A 509 18.77 -28.15 11.54
N LYS A 510 19.38 -27.68 12.64
CA LYS A 510 20.18 -26.45 12.64
C LYS A 510 21.41 -26.57 11.75
N ALA A 511 22.06 -27.73 11.72
CA ALA A 511 23.25 -27.98 10.89
C ALA A 511 22.97 -27.87 9.39
N VAL A 512 21.72 -28.13 8.96
CA VAL A 512 21.28 -27.98 7.56
C VAL A 512 20.60 -26.63 7.26
N GLY A 513 20.69 -25.67 8.18
CA GLY A 513 20.21 -24.30 7.98
C GLY A 513 18.72 -24.07 8.28
N ILE A 514 18.01 -25.06 8.84
CA ILE A 514 16.61 -24.89 9.26
C ILE A 514 16.55 -24.02 10.52
N ARG A 515 15.63 -23.06 10.52
CA ARG A 515 15.40 -22.14 11.64
C ARG A 515 14.54 -22.81 12.70
N VAL A 516 15.22 -23.58 13.54
CA VAL A 516 14.61 -24.39 14.59
C VAL A 516 14.80 -23.78 15.98
N SER A 517 13.79 -23.93 16.84
CA SER A 517 13.85 -23.66 18.27
C SER A 517 13.65 -24.93 19.09
N PHE A 518 14.04 -24.88 20.36
CA PHE A 518 13.91 -25.98 21.31
C PHE A 518 13.19 -25.48 22.56
N ASP A 519 12.04 -26.08 22.89
CA ASP A 519 11.23 -25.70 24.05
C ASP A 519 11.44 -26.70 25.20
N ASP A 520 12.52 -26.50 25.94
CA ASP A 520 12.86 -27.25 27.17
C ASP A 520 12.18 -26.68 28.43
N SER A 521 11.21 -25.77 28.27
CA SER A 521 10.54 -25.16 29.41
C SER A 521 9.80 -26.21 30.25
N LYS A 522 9.67 -25.94 31.55
CA LYS A 522 8.89 -26.80 32.48
C LYS A 522 7.38 -26.58 32.40
N GLU A 523 6.90 -26.03 31.29
CA GLU A 523 5.49 -25.80 31.05
C GLU A 523 4.77 -27.09 30.65
N SER A 524 3.45 -27.16 30.88
CA SER A 524 2.66 -28.31 30.43
C SER A 524 2.67 -28.41 28.90
N MET A 525 2.60 -29.62 28.36
CA MET A 525 2.58 -29.85 26.92
C MET A 525 1.50 -29.02 26.21
N GLY A 526 0.30 -28.94 26.80
CA GLY A 526 -0.79 -28.12 26.26
C GLY A 526 -0.44 -26.63 26.19
N LYS A 527 0.34 -26.10 27.15
CA LYS A 527 0.81 -24.72 27.12
C LYS A 527 1.87 -24.50 26.03
N LYS A 528 2.82 -25.43 25.88
CA LYS A 528 3.83 -25.40 24.80
C LYS A 528 3.18 -25.42 23.41
N ILE A 529 2.24 -26.34 23.17
CA ILE A 529 1.47 -26.41 21.90
C ILE A 529 0.69 -25.11 21.66
N ARG A 530 0.04 -24.56 22.70
CA ARG A 530 -0.70 -23.30 22.58
C ARG A 530 0.23 -22.14 22.25
N ASN A 531 1.41 -22.07 22.86
CA ASN A 531 2.42 -21.05 22.55
C ASN A 531 2.88 -21.19 21.10
N ALA A 532 3.12 -22.41 20.62
CA ALA A 532 3.51 -22.65 19.23
C ALA A 532 2.43 -22.21 18.24
N LYS A 533 1.15 -22.53 18.50
CA LYS A 533 0.02 -22.07 17.69
C LYS A 533 -0.16 -20.54 17.74
N LYS A 534 0.00 -19.93 18.92
CA LYS A 534 -0.08 -18.46 19.09
C LYS A 534 1.05 -17.75 18.35
N GLY A 535 2.25 -18.33 18.36
CA GLY A 535 3.40 -17.86 17.59
C GLY A 535 3.29 -18.10 16.09
N LYS A 536 2.20 -18.76 15.63
CA LYS A 536 1.94 -19.06 14.22
C LYS A 536 3.13 -19.78 13.56
N LEU A 537 3.72 -20.74 14.26
CA LEU A 537 4.78 -21.56 13.67
C LEU A 537 4.21 -22.46 12.56
N PRO A 538 4.94 -22.67 11.44
CA PRO A 538 4.56 -23.66 10.44
C PRO A 538 4.41 -25.06 11.02
N TYR A 539 5.39 -25.45 11.83
CA TYR A 539 5.48 -26.79 12.41
C TYR A 539 5.90 -26.77 13.88
N PHE A 540 5.53 -27.81 14.60
CA PHE A 540 6.14 -28.20 15.87
C PHE A 540 6.29 -29.72 15.91
N ALA A 541 7.44 -30.21 16.39
CA ALA A 541 7.70 -31.64 16.50
C ALA A 541 7.65 -32.08 17.97
N VAL A 542 6.84 -33.09 18.25
CA VAL A 542 6.69 -33.67 19.59
C VAL A 542 7.57 -34.91 19.72
N ILE A 543 8.28 -35.01 20.85
CA ILE A 543 9.18 -36.13 21.14
C ILE A 543 8.79 -36.77 22.48
N GLY A 544 8.19 -37.96 22.38
CA GLY A 544 7.83 -38.84 23.49
C GLY A 544 8.70 -40.10 23.55
N ASP A 545 8.31 -41.04 24.40
CA ASP A 545 9.00 -42.34 24.55
C ASP A 545 9.07 -43.10 23.21
N LYS A 546 7.96 -43.09 22.44
CA LYS A 546 7.86 -43.77 21.15
C LYS A 546 8.85 -43.21 20.12
N GLU A 547 8.97 -41.89 20.06
CA GLU A 547 9.90 -41.21 19.16
C GLU A 547 11.36 -41.50 19.51
N VAL A 548 11.68 -41.55 20.81
CA VAL A 548 13.02 -41.89 21.30
C VAL A 548 13.39 -43.33 20.95
N GLU A 549 12.47 -44.28 21.16
CA GLU A 549 12.66 -45.70 20.88
C GLU A 549 12.86 -45.97 19.38
N ASN A 550 12.00 -45.38 18.53
CA ASN A 550 11.99 -45.65 17.09
C ASN A 550 12.89 -44.71 16.27
N LYS A 551 13.57 -43.74 16.90
CA LYS A 551 14.32 -42.68 16.21
C LYS A 551 13.47 -41.93 15.18
N THR A 552 12.23 -41.63 15.56
CA THR A 552 11.25 -40.85 14.78
C THR A 552 10.95 -39.51 15.44
N VAL A 553 10.12 -38.69 14.81
CA VAL A 553 9.47 -37.50 15.37
C VAL A 553 8.00 -37.53 14.98
N THR A 554 7.13 -36.96 15.83
CA THR A 554 5.76 -36.64 15.45
C THR A 554 5.69 -35.17 15.05
N LEU A 555 5.60 -34.90 13.74
CA LEU A 555 5.49 -33.56 13.18
C LEU A 555 4.03 -33.12 13.11
N GLU A 556 3.73 -31.98 13.71
CA GLU A 556 2.41 -31.36 13.69
C GLU A 556 2.46 -30.05 12.90
N SER A 557 1.56 -29.89 11.94
CA SER A 557 1.38 -28.63 11.21
C SER A 557 0.46 -27.66 11.96
N ARG A 558 0.58 -26.36 11.67
CA ARG A 558 -0.35 -25.35 12.20
C ARG A 558 -1.82 -25.64 11.89
N ASN A 559 -2.10 -26.40 10.84
CA ASN A 559 -3.44 -26.76 10.38
C ASN A 559 -4.00 -28.01 11.07
N GLY A 560 -3.22 -28.64 11.96
CA GLY A 560 -3.62 -29.81 12.72
C GLY A 560 -3.40 -31.14 11.99
N GLU A 561 -2.64 -31.14 10.90
CA GLU A 561 -2.16 -32.39 10.28
C GLU A 561 -0.97 -32.93 11.08
N SER A 562 -1.02 -34.21 11.43
CA SER A 562 0.03 -34.90 12.20
C SER A 562 0.64 -36.02 11.37
N LYS A 563 1.97 -36.12 11.37
CA LYS A 563 2.70 -37.16 10.64
C LYS A 563 3.93 -37.60 11.42
N GLU A 564 4.05 -38.91 11.63
CA GLU A 564 5.28 -39.52 12.14
C GLU A 564 6.28 -39.72 10.99
N MET A 565 7.55 -39.38 11.24
CA MET A 565 8.63 -39.55 10.26
C MET A 565 9.98 -39.72 10.95
N THR A 566 10.96 -40.29 10.25
CA THR A 566 12.35 -40.33 10.74
C THR A 566 12.99 -38.95 10.74
N THR A 567 14.07 -38.77 11.50
CA THR A 567 14.80 -37.49 11.55
C THR A 567 15.38 -37.07 10.20
N SER A 568 15.83 -38.04 9.40
CA SER A 568 16.33 -37.80 8.04
C SER A 568 15.21 -37.37 7.09
N GLU A 569 14.03 -37.99 7.19
CA GLU A 569 12.87 -37.59 6.39
C GLU A 569 12.38 -36.20 6.76
N LEU A 570 12.42 -35.83 8.04
CA LEU A 570 12.06 -34.49 8.52
C LEU A 570 12.91 -33.40 7.86
N GLY A 571 14.23 -33.55 7.88
CA GLY A 571 15.14 -32.59 7.27
C GLY A 571 14.85 -32.40 5.78
N ASN A 572 14.73 -33.50 5.03
CA ASN A 572 14.43 -33.46 3.60
C ASN A 572 13.05 -32.85 3.31
N HIS A 573 12.03 -33.20 4.11
CA HIS A 573 10.68 -32.67 3.96
C HIS A 573 10.66 -31.14 4.08
N LEU A 574 11.27 -30.61 5.15
CA LEU A 574 11.33 -29.17 5.39
C LEU A 574 12.18 -28.43 4.35
N LEU A 575 13.35 -28.97 3.99
CA LEU A 575 14.21 -28.36 2.97
C LEU A 575 13.53 -28.29 1.60
N THR A 576 12.84 -29.37 1.20
CA THR A 576 12.09 -29.40 -0.07
C THR A 576 10.99 -28.33 -0.07
N GLU A 577 10.24 -28.20 1.02
CA GLU A 577 9.19 -27.18 1.13
C GLU A 577 9.74 -25.75 1.14
N ILE A 578 10.88 -25.53 1.80
CA ILE A 578 11.61 -24.24 1.77
C ILE A 578 12.06 -23.91 0.34
N GLU A 579 12.65 -24.87 -0.36
CA GLU A 579 13.17 -24.70 -1.72
C GLU A 579 12.05 -24.39 -2.72
N MET A 580 10.93 -25.13 -2.63
CA MET A 580 9.72 -24.88 -3.44
C MET A 580 9.02 -23.56 -3.07
N LYS A 581 9.41 -22.91 -1.97
CA LYS A 581 8.77 -21.71 -1.43
C LYS A 581 7.24 -21.84 -1.36
N ALA A 582 6.77 -23.01 -0.92
CA ALA A 582 5.35 -23.34 -0.94
C ALA A 582 4.52 -22.34 -0.11
N LEU A 583 3.36 -21.96 -0.65
CA LEU A 583 2.40 -21.14 0.07
C LEU A 583 1.83 -21.90 1.28
N PRO A 584 1.49 -21.20 2.38
CA PRO A 584 0.86 -21.83 3.52
C PRO A 584 -0.49 -22.43 3.09
N LYS A 585 -0.72 -23.69 3.47
CA LYS A 585 -1.98 -24.40 3.21
C LYS A 585 -3.14 -23.86 4.05
#